data_AF-A0A671ELQ2-F1
#
_entry.id   AF-A0A671ELQ2-F1
#
_cell.length_a   1.000
_cell.length_b   1.000
_cell.length_c   1.000
_cell.angle_alpha   90.00
_cell.angle_beta   90.00
_cell.angle_gamma   90.00
#
_symmetry.space_group_name_H-M   'P 1'
#
loop_
_entity.id
_entity.type
_entity.pdbx_description
1 polymer ?
#
loop_
_entity_poly.entity_id
_entity_poly.type
_entity_poly.pdbx_seq_one_letter_code
_entity_poly.pdbx_strand_id
1 'polypeptide(L)'
;MSLLPVPDPDWTPDNYEYSYEDYNQEENTSSAVDHPENPDWYYTEDDPCRPNPCEHGGDCLIKADTYVCSCPVPFSGSRCQEVINKCTDKPCGRGECLITQNPPYYRCVCKHPYRGSDCSSVVPVCRPNPCQNGGTCSRHRRRSKFTCNCPDQFKGRLCEIGPDDCYVGDGYSYRGQVSKTINQHSCLYWNSHLLLQEHYNVFMEDAETHGIGEHNFCRNPDGDKKPWCFIKVNNAKVKWEYCDVSACSALGKSMAI
;
A
#
# COMPACT_ATOMS: atom_id res chain seq x y z
N MET A 1 -42.77 15.79 1.27
CA MET A 1 -44.11 16.01 1.87
C MET A 1 -44.71 14.64 2.09
N SER A 2 -45.20 14.21 3.24
CA SER A 2 -45.38 14.84 4.54
C SER A 2 -45.78 13.70 5.49
N LEU A 3 -45.22 13.71 6.69
CA LEU A 3 -45.93 13.58 7.97
C LEU A 3 -46.74 12.30 8.24
N LEU A 4 -46.28 11.54 9.25
CA LEU A 4 -47.15 10.90 10.27
C LEU A 4 -48.18 11.94 10.78
N PRO A 5 -49.41 11.58 11.22
CA PRO A 5 -49.65 10.95 12.55
C PRO A 5 -50.96 10.07 12.55
N VAL A 6 -51.54 9.47 13.60
CA VAL A 6 -51.60 9.58 15.09
C VAL A 6 -52.15 8.22 15.65
N PRO A 7 -52.32 7.98 16.98
CA PRO A 7 -52.18 6.69 17.66
C PRO A 7 -53.51 6.17 18.29
N ASP A 8 -53.37 5.28 19.29
CA ASP A 8 -54.29 4.80 20.36
C ASP A 8 -54.73 3.33 20.26
N PRO A 9 -55.13 2.64 21.36
CA PRO A 9 -55.19 3.01 22.80
C PRO A 9 -54.62 1.92 23.75
N ASP A 10 -54.65 2.18 25.07
CA ASP A 10 -54.43 1.27 26.23
C ASP A 10 -53.04 1.25 26.90
N TRP A 11 -52.65 2.40 27.48
CA TRP A 11 -52.71 2.73 28.93
C TRP A 11 -52.87 1.50 29.90
N THR A 12 -52.11 1.24 31.00
CA THR A 12 -51.41 2.08 32.01
C THR A 12 -50.28 1.37 32.78
N PRO A 13 -49.31 2.14 33.30
CA PRO A 13 -48.58 1.89 34.55
C PRO A 13 -49.20 2.66 35.73
N ASP A 14 -49.34 2.00 36.89
CA ASP A 14 -49.84 2.65 38.11
C ASP A 14 -48.81 3.56 38.78
N ASN A 15 -49.37 4.70 39.14
CA ASN A 15 -48.84 5.91 39.73
C ASN A 15 -48.50 5.69 41.21
N TYR A 16 -47.57 6.46 41.76
CA TYR A 16 -48.01 7.49 42.73
C TYR A 16 -46.94 8.55 42.96
N GLU A 17 -47.48 9.73 43.22
CA GLU A 17 -46.92 11.05 43.05
C GLU A 17 -46.61 11.70 44.40
N TYR A 18 -45.91 12.83 44.28
CA TYR A 18 -45.16 13.65 45.21
C TYR A 18 -45.89 14.31 46.42
N SER A 19 -45.01 14.82 47.31
CA SER A 19 -45.04 16.15 47.99
C SER A 19 -45.45 16.16 49.47
N TYR A 20 -44.95 17.01 50.40
CA TYR A 20 -44.23 18.30 50.36
C TYR A 20 -43.28 18.43 51.59
N GLU A 21 -42.42 19.44 51.54
CA GLU A 21 -41.34 19.90 52.43
C GLU A 21 -41.73 20.21 53.90
N ASP A 22 -40.78 20.13 54.85
CA ASP A 22 -40.34 21.30 55.65
C ASP A 22 -39.08 20.99 56.50
N TYR A 23 -38.18 21.98 56.64
CA TYR A 23 -37.07 22.02 57.60
C TYR A 23 -37.39 23.13 58.61
N ASN A 24 -37.47 22.82 59.91
CA ASN A 24 -36.66 23.49 60.94
C ASN A 24 -36.91 23.01 62.39
N GLN A 25 -35.76 22.95 63.07
CA GLN A 25 -35.48 23.16 64.50
C GLN A 25 -35.83 22.08 65.55
N GLU A 26 -34.73 21.51 66.03
CA GLU A 26 -34.33 21.37 67.44
C GLU A 26 -35.29 20.61 68.37
N GLU A 27 -34.83 19.47 68.88
CA GLU A 27 -34.38 19.39 70.28
C GLU A 27 -33.47 18.18 70.53
N ASN A 28 -32.42 18.48 71.28
CA ASN A 28 -31.47 17.66 72.00
C ASN A 28 -32.09 16.47 72.75
N THR A 29 -31.59 15.25 72.58
CA THR A 29 -31.15 14.38 73.70
C THR A 29 -30.46 13.10 73.23
N SER A 30 -29.32 12.84 73.88
CA SER A 30 -28.47 11.65 73.80
C SER A 30 -29.22 10.31 73.85
N SER A 31 -28.89 9.37 72.96
CA SER A 31 -28.35 8.03 73.28
C SER A 31 -28.58 7.04 72.13
N ALA A 32 -27.50 6.37 71.75
CA ALA A 32 -27.35 5.38 70.69
C ALA A 32 -28.44 4.30 70.59
N VAL A 33 -28.79 3.93 69.35
CA VAL A 33 -29.08 2.54 68.99
C VAL A 33 -28.39 2.25 67.66
N ASP A 34 -27.32 1.45 67.77
CA ASP A 34 -26.58 0.81 66.68
C ASP A 34 -27.54 0.12 65.68
N HIS A 35 -27.59 0.64 64.47
CA HIS A 35 -27.67 -0.21 63.29
C HIS A 35 -26.34 -0.09 62.57
N PRO A 36 -25.66 -1.22 62.25
CA PRO A 36 -24.33 -1.17 61.70
C PRO A 36 -24.40 -0.59 60.29
N GLU A 37 -24.17 0.71 60.18
CA GLU A 37 -23.55 1.28 59.00
C GLU A 37 -22.28 0.47 58.80
N ASN A 38 -22.29 -0.34 57.76
CA ASN A 38 -21.11 -1.05 57.33
C ASN A 38 -19.99 -0.02 57.23
N PRO A 39 -18.95 -0.08 58.07
CA PRO A 39 -18.13 1.11 58.27
C PRO A 39 -17.31 1.39 57.01
N ASP A 40 -16.86 2.63 56.82
CA ASP A 40 -16.12 3.07 55.62
C ASP A 40 -14.88 2.23 55.25
N TRP A 41 -14.40 1.33 56.13
CA TRP A 41 -13.38 0.33 55.80
C TRP A 41 -13.88 -0.81 54.90
N TYR A 42 -15.18 -0.88 54.59
CA TYR A 42 -15.74 -1.86 53.66
C TYR A 42 -15.53 -1.51 52.18
N TYR A 43 -15.27 -0.23 51.88
CA TYR A 43 -14.67 0.12 50.61
C TYR A 43 -13.17 -0.10 50.76
N THR A 44 -12.69 -1.25 50.30
CA THR A 44 -11.27 -1.50 50.14
C THR A 44 -10.68 -0.34 49.33
N GLU A 45 -9.90 0.54 49.96
CA GLU A 45 -9.05 1.50 49.25
C GLU A 45 -8.05 0.78 48.32
N ASP A 46 -7.97 -0.55 48.43
CA ASP A 46 -7.24 -1.47 47.58
C ASP A 46 -8.14 -2.27 46.62
N ASP A 47 -9.16 -1.69 45.95
CA ASP A 47 -9.82 -2.36 44.82
C ASP A 47 -8.84 -2.40 43.63
N PRO A 48 -8.25 -3.56 43.29
CA PRO A 48 -7.23 -3.65 42.25
C PRO A 48 -7.78 -3.38 40.84
N CYS A 49 -9.11 -3.31 40.68
CA CYS A 49 -9.80 -2.99 39.45
C CYS A 49 -10.22 -1.51 39.32
N ARG A 50 -9.87 -0.64 40.28
CA ARG A 50 -10.20 0.79 40.24
C ARG A 50 -8.96 1.68 40.36
N PRO A 51 -8.63 2.49 39.33
CA PRO A 51 -9.24 2.54 37.99
C PRO A 51 -8.99 1.23 37.20
N ASN A 52 -9.84 0.91 36.21
CA ASN A 52 -9.70 -0.34 35.45
C ASN A 52 -8.29 -0.44 34.83
N PRO A 53 -7.46 -1.40 35.28
CA PRO A 53 -6.09 -1.52 34.80
C PRO A 53 -6.01 -2.16 33.40
N CYS A 54 -7.09 -2.78 32.92
CA CYS A 54 -7.16 -3.47 31.64
C CYS A 54 -7.32 -2.49 30.47
N GLU A 55 -6.45 -2.61 29.47
CA GLU A 55 -6.47 -1.81 28.25
C GLU A 55 -7.45 -2.37 27.22
N HIS A 56 -7.70 -1.60 26.16
CA HIS A 56 -8.52 -2.00 25.00
C HIS A 56 -9.91 -2.57 25.33
N GLY A 57 -10.52 -2.12 26.43
CA GLY A 57 -11.86 -2.56 26.85
C GLY A 57 -11.88 -3.93 27.53
N GLY A 58 -10.76 -4.37 28.12
CA GLY A 58 -10.71 -5.57 28.95
C GLY A 58 -11.57 -5.48 30.21
N ASP A 59 -12.23 -6.59 30.56
CA ASP A 59 -12.98 -6.71 31.81
C ASP A 59 -12.03 -7.05 32.95
N CYS A 60 -12.04 -6.25 34.02
CA CYS A 60 -11.23 -6.52 35.20
C CYS A 60 -11.97 -7.44 36.16
N LEU A 61 -11.30 -8.54 36.55
CA LEU A 61 -11.82 -9.52 37.49
C LEU A 61 -10.92 -9.56 38.73
N ILE A 62 -11.48 -9.27 39.90
CA ILE A 62 -10.77 -9.36 41.18
C ILE A 62 -10.46 -10.84 41.46
N LYS A 63 -9.19 -11.13 41.79
CA LYS A 63 -8.71 -12.47 42.15
C LYS A 63 -7.83 -12.37 43.40
N ALA A 64 -8.43 -12.68 44.55
CA ALA A 64 -7.84 -12.43 45.87
C ALA A 64 -7.40 -10.96 46.00
N ASP A 65 -6.16 -10.70 46.42
CA ASP A 65 -5.60 -9.35 46.59
C ASP A 65 -5.03 -8.76 45.28
N THR A 66 -5.41 -9.33 44.12
CA THR A 66 -4.90 -8.95 42.79
C THR A 66 -6.03 -8.87 41.77
N TYR A 67 -5.70 -8.48 40.54
CA TYR A 67 -6.62 -8.50 39.41
C TYR A 67 -6.15 -9.42 38.29
N VAL A 68 -7.11 -9.89 37.49
CA VAL A 68 -6.87 -10.54 36.20
C VAL A 68 -7.75 -9.87 35.15
N CYS A 69 -7.18 -9.53 34.00
CA CYS A 69 -7.93 -8.99 32.88
C CYS A 69 -8.45 -10.11 31.98
N SER A 70 -9.75 -10.07 31.68
CA SER A 70 -10.37 -10.83 30.60
C SER A 70 -10.32 -9.99 29.33
N CYS A 71 -9.48 -10.40 28.38
CA CYS A 71 -9.21 -9.61 27.18
C CYS A 71 -10.17 -9.92 26.04
N PRO A 72 -10.83 -8.92 25.45
CA PRO A 72 -11.59 -9.11 24.22
C PRO A 72 -10.63 -9.43 23.06
N VAL A 73 -11.06 -10.27 22.12
CA VAL A 73 -10.28 -10.58 20.91
C VAL A 73 -10.18 -9.32 20.04
N PRO A 74 -9.00 -8.93 19.51
CA PRO A 74 -7.76 -9.70 19.44
C PRO A 74 -6.67 -9.27 20.44
N PHE A 75 -6.99 -8.92 21.68
CA PHE A 75 -6.01 -8.47 22.67
C PHE A 75 -5.55 -9.58 23.62
N SER A 76 -4.33 -9.45 24.13
CA SER A 76 -3.70 -10.39 25.06
C SER A 76 -2.74 -9.68 26.03
N GLY A 77 -2.12 -10.43 26.93
CA GLY A 77 -1.26 -9.91 27.98
C GLY A 77 -2.01 -9.72 29.30
N SER A 78 -1.27 -9.48 30.38
CA SER A 78 -1.85 -9.33 31.73
C SER A 78 -2.81 -8.16 31.87
N ARG A 79 -2.68 -7.13 31.02
CA ARG A 79 -3.54 -5.95 30.97
C ARG A 79 -4.19 -5.75 29.60
N CYS A 80 -4.24 -6.77 28.75
CA CYS A 80 -4.79 -6.64 27.37
C CYS A 80 -4.05 -5.61 26.50
N GLN A 81 -2.79 -5.32 26.82
CA GLN A 81 -1.97 -4.32 26.13
C GLN A 81 -1.39 -4.82 24.80
N GLU A 82 -1.38 -6.13 24.58
CA GLU A 82 -0.79 -6.75 23.39
C GLU A 82 -1.87 -7.09 22.36
N VAL A 83 -1.52 -6.98 21.08
CA VAL A 83 -2.36 -7.49 19.99
C VAL A 83 -1.91 -8.91 19.66
N ILE A 84 -2.85 -9.85 19.68
CA ILE A 84 -2.63 -11.24 19.28
C ILE A 84 -2.11 -11.25 17.84
N ASN A 85 -0.93 -11.84 17.66
CA ASN A 85 -0.27 -11.93 16.38
C ASN A 85 -0.98 -12.92 15.44
N LYS A 86 -1.99 -12.45 14.71
CA LYS A 86 -2.68 -13.24 13.67
C LYS A 86 -1.78 -13.65 12.51
N CYS A 87 -0.57 -13.10 12.38
CA CYS A 87 0.35 -13.50 11.32
C CYS A 87 0.92 -14.92 11.50
N THR A 88 0.84 -15.51 12.71
CA THR A 88 1.24 -16.91 12.95
C THR A 88 0.44 -17.91 12.11
N ASP A 89 -0.81 -17.57 11.80
CA ASP A 89 -1.72 -18.39 11.00
C ASP A 89 -1.43 -18.30 9.49
N LYS A 90 -0.42 -17.52 9.10
CA LYS A 90 -0.02 -17.24 7.71
C LYS A 90 -1.20 -16.81 6.81
N PRO A 91 -2.00 -15.80 7.22
CA PRO A 91 -3.19 -15.38 6.48
C PRO A 91 -2.90 -14.74 5.11
N CYS A 92 -1.65 -14.31 4.88
CA CYS A 92 -1.26 -13.51 3.70
C CYS A 92 -0.77 -14.30 2.49
N GLY A 93 -1.08 -15.60 2.39
CA GLY A 93 -0.84 -16.41 1.19
C GLY A 93 0.53 -16.21 0.54
N ARG A 94 0.58 -15.43 -0.55
CA ARG A 94 1.80 -15.07 -1.31
C ARG A 94 2.27 -13.64 -1.03
N GLY A 95 2.26 -13.25 0.23
CA GLY A 95 2.67 -11.93 0.72
C GLY A 95 3.20 -11.98 2.14
N GLU A 96 3.59 -10.83 2.64
CA GLU A 96 4.08 -10.61 4.00
C GLU A 96 2.95 -10.11 4.90
N CYS A 97 2.89 -10.63 6.12
CA CYS A 97 1.91 -10.19 7.11
C CYS A 97 2.54 -9.18 8.05
N LEU A 98 1.88 -8.03 8.22
CA LEU A 98 2.31 -6.96 9.12
C LEU A 98 1.25 -6.74 10.19
N ILE A 99 1.64 -6.79 11.46
CA ILE A 99 0.76 -6.42 12.58
C ILE A 99 0.55 -4.91 12.55
N THR A 100 -0.68 -4.46 12.78
CA THR A 100 -1.04 -3.04 12.85
C THR A 100 -1.67 -2.71 14.20
N GLN A 101 -1.55 -1.46 14.63
CA GLN A 101 -2.14 -0.99 15.90
C GLN A 101 -3.65 -0.68 15.80
N ASN A 102 -4.17 -0.59 14.57
CA ASN A 102 -5.58 -0.31 14.30
C ASN A 102 -6.27 -1.52 13.69
N PRO A 103 -7.60 -1.71 13.90
CA PRO A 103 -8.40 -2.73 13.23
C PRO A 103 -8.16 -2.74 11.71
N PRO A 104 -8.01 -3.92 11.07
CA PRO A 104 -8.18 -5.27 11.61
C PRO A 104 -6.95 -5.86 12.33
N TYR A 105 -6.02 -5.00 12.78
CA TYR A 105 -4.81 -5.32 13.56
C TYR A 105 -3.73 -6.13 12.83
N TYR A 106 -3.94 -6.37 11.55
CA TYR A 106 -2.90 -6.79 10.63
C TYR A 106 -3.26 -6.36 9.20
N ARG A 107 -2.27 -6.36 8.31
CA ARG A 107 -2.49 -6.22 6.87
C ARG A 107 -1.49 -7.07 6.09
N CYS A 108 -1.91 -7.50 4.90
CA CYS A 108 -1.04 -8.22 3.99
C CYS A 108 -0.39 -7.28 2.98
N VAL A 109 0.92 -7.46 2.75
CA VAL A 109 1.68 -6.83 1.68
C VAL A 109 1.95 -7.89 0.62
N CYS A 110 1.27 -7.79 -0.51
CA CYS A 110 1.34 -8.82 -1.54
C CYS A 110 2.62 -8.70 -2.36
N LYS A 111 3.33 -9.83 -2.52
CA LYS A 111 4.43 -9.91 -3.46
C LYS A 111 3.87 -9.86 -4.88
N HIS A 112 4.47 -9.10 -5.78
CA HIS A 112 4.05 -9.12 -7.19
C HIS A 112 4.18 -10.55 -7.78
N PRO A 113 3.20 -11.06 -8.56
CA PRO A 113 1.99 -10.40 -9.08
C PRO A 113 0.73 -10.66 -8.24
N TYR A 114 0.79 -10.86 -6.93
CA TYR A 114 -0.38 -11.14 -6.10
C TYR A 114 -1.04 -9.84 -5.58
N ARG A 115 -2.33 -9.91 -5.25
CA ARG A 115 -3.20 -8.84 -4.76
C ARG A 115 -4.35 -9.41 -3.93
N GLY A 116 -5.14 -8.53 -3.32
CA GLY A 116 -6.23 -8.88 -2.41
C GLY A 116 -5.81 -8.73 -0.96
N SER A 117 -6.78 -8.76 -0.03
CA SER A 117 -6.53 -8.60 1.40
C SER A 117 -5.71 -9.75 2.01
N ASP A 118 -5.67 -10.91 1.35
CA ASP A 118 -4.97 -12.14 1.73
C ASP A 118 -3.88 -12.54 0.72
N CYS A 119 -3.66 -11.73 -0.33
CA CYS A 119 -2.73 -12.01 -1.42
C CYS A 119 -2.98 -13.36 -2.13
N SER A 120 -4.21 -13.85 -2.16
CA SER A 120 -4.59 -15.08 -2.87
C SER A 120 -4.79 -14.88 -4.36
N SER A 121 -5.09 -13.65 -4.78
CA SER A 121 -5.44 -13.33 -6.17
C SER A 121 -4.23 -12.88 -6.97
N VAL A 122 -4.07 -13.39 -8.19
CA VAL A 122 -3.01 -12.93 -9.11
C VAL A 122 -3.51 -11.72 -9.92
N VAL A 123 -2.77 -10.62 -9.93
CA VAL A 123 -2.85 -9.54 -10.92
C VAL A 123 -2.74 -10.16 -12.31
N PRO A 124 -3.79 -10.08 -13.15
CA PRO A 124 -3.72 -10.63 -14.48
C PRO A 124 -2.71 -9.78 -15.24
N VAL A 125 -1.71 -10.41 -15.84
CA VAL A 125 -0.60 -9.72 -16.51
C VAL A 125 -1.04 -8.75 -17.63
N CYS A 126 -2.29 -8.87 -18.08
CA CYS A 126 -2.92 -8.01 -19.10
C CYS A 126 -4.06 -7.12 -18.57
N ARG A 127 -4.24 -7.01 -17.24
CA ARG A 127 -5.28 -6.14 -16.65
C ARG A 127 -4.74 -5.32 -15.47
N PRO A 128 -4.68 -3.97 -15.60
CA PRO A 128 -4.99 -3.19 -16.81
C PRO A 128 -4.05 -3.53 -17.98
N ASN A 129 -4.44 -3.23 -19.22
CA ASN A 129 -3.63 -3.56 -20.40
C ASN A 129 -2.29 -2.80 -20.33
N PRO A 130 -1.14 -3.49 -20.21
CA PRO A 130 0.17 -2.83 -20.12
C PRO A 130 0.69 -2.33 -21.48
N CYS A 131 0.08 -2.74 -22.58
CA CYS A 131 0.50 -2.35 -23.93
C CYS A 131 0.01 -0.94 -24.26
N GLN A 132 0.86 -0.14 -24.88
CA GLN A 132 0.62 1.23 -25.33
C GLN A 132 0.08 1.25 -26.78
N ASN A 133 -0.32 2.42 -27.26
CA ASN A 133 -0.65 2.69 -28.67
C ASN A 133 -1.64 1.71 -29.32
N GLY A 134 -2.62 1.22 -28.55
CA GLY A 134 -3.61 0.26 -29.05
C GLY A 134 -3.11 -1.19 -29.15
N GLY A 135 -1.94 -1.48 -28.57
CA GLY A 135 -1.40 -2.84 -28.49
C GLY A 135 -2.31 -3.79 -27.71
N THR A 136 -2.42 -5.03 -28.18
CA THR A 136 -3.22 -6.08 -27.52
C THR A 136 -2.33 -6.96 -26.66
N CYS A 137 -2.57 -6.98 -25.35
CA CYS A 137 -1.83 -7.85 -24.44
C CYS A 137 -2.27 -9.31 -24.55
N SER A 138 -1.31 -10.21 -24.74
CA SER A 138 -1.48 -11.65 -24.73
C SER A 138 -0.68 -12.26 -23.56
N ARG A 139 -1.33 -13.17 -22.81
CA ARG A 139 -0.66 -13.88 -21.71
C ARG A 139 0.27 -14.96 -22.28
N HIS A 140 1.50 -15.03 -21.77
CA HIS A 140 2.40 -16.12 -22.10
C HIS A 140 2.07 -17.38 -21.28
N ARG A 141 2.53 -18.57 -21.72
CA ARG A 141 2.32 -19.84 -20.98
C ARG A 141 2.88 -19.83 -19.55
N ARG A 142 3.90 -19.02 -19.27
CA ARG A 142 4.43 -18.80 -17.90
C ARG A 142 3.60 -17.69 -17.24
N ARG A 143 3.00 -17.96 -16.08
CA ARG A 143 1.95 -17.13 -15.45
C ARG A 143 2.33 -15.66 -15.15
N SER A 144 3.61 -15.31 -15.23
CA SER A 144 4.17 -13.98 -14.95
C SER A 144 4.67 -13.22 -16.18
N LYS A 145 4.54 -13.77 -17.39
CA LYS A 145 5.00 -13.13 -18.63
C LYS A 145 3.81 -12.77 -19.54
N PHE A 146 3.93 -11.66 -20.25
CA PHE A 146 2.99 -11.21 -21.27
C PHE A 146 3.75 -10.74 -22.51
N THR A 147 3.03 -10.69 -23.63
CA THR A 147 3.53 -10.16 -24.90
C THR A 147 2.51 -9.18 -25.45
N CYS A 148 2.96 -8.04 -25.93
CA CYS A 148 2.11 -7.08 -26.62
C CYS A 148 2.12 -7.36 -28.12
N ASN A 149 0.93 -7.56 -28.69
CA ASN A 149 0.73 -7.57 -30.13
C ASN A 149 0.50 -6.14 -30.59
N CYS A 150 1.45 -5.58 -31.31
CA CYS A 150 1.43 -4.19 -31.72
C CYS A 150 0.72 -4.02 -33.07
N PRO A 151 -0.02 -2.92 -33.28
CA PRO A 151 -0.48 -2.52 -34.61
C PRO A 151 0.72 -2.30 -35.55
N ASP A 152 0.53 -2.41 -36.87
CA ASP A 152 1.62 -2.47 -37.86
C ASP A 152 2.64 -1.31 -37.78
N GLN A 153 2.18 -0.12 -37.37
CA GLN A 153 3.02 1.06 -37.20
C GLN A 153 3.76 1.14 -35.85
N PHE A 154 3.54 0.21 -34.92
CA PHE A 154 4.17 0.23 -33.61
C PHE A 154 5.00 -1.03 -33.34
N LYS A 155 6.08 -0.88 -32.58
CA LYS A 155 7.00 -1.95 -32.19
C LYS A 155 7.41 -1.79 -30.72
N GLY A 156 8.25 -2.70 -30.23
CA GLY A 156 8.71 -2.69 -28.84
C GLY A 156 7.93 -3.66 -27.95
N ARG A 157 8.39 -3.83 -26.71
CA ARG A 157 7.83 -4.84 -25.79
C ARG A 157 6.41 -4.48 -25.35
N LEU A 158 6.13 -3.18 -25.28
CA LEU A 158 4.88 -2.56 -24.87
C LEU A 158 4.23 -1.79 -26.03
N CYS A 159 4.65 -1.97 -27.29
CA CYS A 159 4.19 -1.17 -28.44
C CYS A 159 4.47 0.33 -28.34
N GLU A 160 5.55 0.66 -27.65
CA GLU A 160 6.00 2.00 -27.32
C GLU A 160 6.79 2.69 -28.46
N ILE A 161 7.28 1.93 -29.43
CA ILE A 161 8.03 2.45 -30.59
C ILE A 161 7.04 2.78 -31.70
N GLY A 162 7.04 4.01 -32.21
CA GLY A 162 6.24 4.42 -33.36
C GLY A 162 6.84 4.03 -34.72
N PRO A 163 6.18 4.43 -35.82
CA PRO A 163 6.65 4.18 -37.19
C PRO A 163 7.84 5.05 -37.57
N ASP A 164 7.95 6.21 -36.93
CA ASP A 164 9.11 7.08 -37.00
C ASP A 164 10.12 6.61 -35.94
N ASP A 165 11.41 6.56 -36.27
CA ASP A 165 12.50 6.23 -35.34
C ASP A 165 12.75 7.40 -34.37
N CYS A 166 11.74 7.68 -33.54
CA CYS A 166 11.63 8.79 -32.63
C CYS A 166 11.32 8.31 -31.21
N TYR A 167 11.55 9.15 -30.20
CA TYR A 167 11.25 8.83 -28.79
C TYR A 167 10.09 9.68 -28.25
N VAL A 168 9.40 9.18 -27.22
CA VAL A 168 8.32 9.87 -26.50
C VAL A 168 8.79 10.19 -25.08
N GLY A 169 8.38 11.34 -24.53
CA GLY A 169 8.74 11.74 -23.17
C GLY A 169 10.24 11.93 -23.00
N ASP A 170 10.81 11.25 -22.01
CA ASP A 170 12.26 11.17 -21.77
C ASP A 170 12.97 10.13 -22.66
N GLY A 171 12.22 9.30 -23.38
CA GLY A 171 12.76 8.21 -24.18
C GLY A 171 13.25 7.01 -23.36
N TYR A 172 12.87 6.86 -22.09
CA TYR A 172 13.11 5.66 -21.28
C TYR A 172 12.63 4.39 -21.99
N SER A 173 11.47 4.49 -22.66
CA SER A 173 10.86 3.42 -23.42
C SER A 173 11.36 3.33 -24.86
N TYR A 174 12.31 4.16 -25.29
CA TYR A 174 12.81 4.11 -26.66
C TYR A 174 13.53 2.78 -26.93
N ARG A 175 13.10 2.09 -27.99
CA ARG A 175 13.65 0.78 -28.41
C ARG A 175 13.96 0.73 -29.91
N GLY A 176 14.09 1.89 -30.55
CA GLY A 176 14.47 2.02 -31.96
C GLY A 176 15.93 1.63 -32.25
N GLN A 177 16.38 1.95 -33.47
CA GLN A 177 17.65 1.45 -34.04
C GLN A 177 18.70 2.55 -34.27
N VAL A 178 18.42 3.81 -33.91
CA VAL A 178 19.45 4.86 -33.97
C VAL A 178 20.67 4.44 -33.15
N SER A 179 21.84 4.55 -33.76
CA SER A 179 23.13 4.17 -33.17
C SER A 179 24.19 5.27 -33.34
N LYS A 180 23.76 6.53 -33.49
CA LYS A 180 24.63 7.69 -33.65
C LYS A 180 24.27 8.79 -32.67
N THR A 181 25.30 9.52 -32.22
CA THR A 181 25.15 10.72 -31.38
C THR A 181 24.83 11.94 -32.21
N ILE A 182 24.38 13.03 -31.57
CA ILE A 182 24.19 14.34 -32.24
C ILE A 182 25.48 14.78 -32.95
N ASN A 183 26.64 14.46 -32.36
CA ASN A 183 27.96 14.75 -32.91
C ASN A 183 28.42 13.72 -33.96
N GLN A 184 27.50 12.89 -34.47
CA GLN A 184 27.75 11.85 -35.46
C GLN A 184 28.72 10.74 -35.01
N HIS A 185 29.01 10.63 -33.71
CA HIS A 185 29.81 9.53 -33.19
C HIS A 185 29.00 8.23 -33.19
N SER A 186 29.65 7.13 -33.58
CA SER A 186 29.03 5.81 -33.53
C SER A 186 28.93 5.35 -32.08
N CYS A 187 27.74 4.88 -31.70
CA CYS A 187 27.52 4.25 -30.41
C CYS A 187 28.35 2.96 -30.27
N LEU A 188 28.86 2.75 -29.07
CA LEU A 188 29.51 1.53 -28.65
C LEU A 188 28.45 0.46 -28.35
N TYR A 189 28.77 -0.80 -28.64
CA TYR A 189 27.90 -1.91 -28.28
C TYR A 189 27.80 -2.05 -26.77
N TRP A 190 26.59 -2.33 -26.27
CA TRP A 190 26.35 -2.47 -24.83
C TRP A 190 27.00 -3.72 -24.21
N ASN A 191 27.43 -4.69 -25.03
CA ASN A 191 28.22 -5.85 -24.62
C ASN A 191 29.74 -5.64 -24.78
N SER A 192 30.20 -4.41 -25.03
CA SER A 192 31.63 -4.12 -25.14
C SER A 192 32.34 -4.28 -23.80
N HIS A 193 33.54 -4.89 -23.82
CA HIS A 193 34.41 -5.01 -22.64
C HIS A 193 34.80 -3.66 -22.03
N LEU A 194 34.76 -2.57 -22.80
CA LEU A 194 35.04 -1.23 -22.31
C LEU A 194 33.96 -0.70 -21.34
N LEU A 195 32.79 -1.34 -21.29
CA LEU A 195 31.67 -0.94 -20.43
C LEU A 195 31.59 -1.74 -19.13
N LEU A 196 32.54 -2.65 -18.86
CA LEU A 196 32.54 -3.47 -17.64
C LEU A 196 32.59 -2.65 -16.34
N GLN A 197 33.07 -1.40 -16.40
CA GLN A 197 33.13 -0.48 -15.26
C GLN A 197 31.95 0.50 -15.22
N GLU A 198 31.09 0.51 -16.24
CA GLU A 198 29.95 1.41 -16.34
C GLU A 198 28.71 0.78 -15.70
N HIS A 199 27.79 1.60 -15.16
CA HIS A 199 26.57 1.11 -14.50
C HIS A 199 25.56 0.47 -15.47
N TYR A 200 25.55 0.90 -16.74
CA TYR A 200 24.60 0.43 -17.74
C TYR A 200 25.31 -0.30 -18.87
N ASN A 201 25.19 -1.62 -18.86
CA ASN A 201 25.79 -2.51 -19.86
C ASN A 201 25.01 -3.83 -19.89
N VAL A 202 25.35 -4.73 -20.82
CA VAL A 202 24.60 -6.00 -20.98
C VAL A 202 24.73 -6.96 -19.79
N PHE A 203 25.72 -6.74 -18.91
CA PHE A 203 26.07 -7.65 -17.81
C PHE A 203 25.31 -7.36 -16.51
N MET A 204 24.47 -6.32 -16.47
CA MET A 204 23.57 -6.06 -15.34
C MET A 204 22.36 -7.03 -15.33
N GLU A 205 21.83 -7.35 -14.14
CA GLU A 205 20.75 -8.35 -13.96
C GLU A 205 19.47 -8.02 -14.76
N ASP A 206 19.19 -6.74 -14.97
CA ASP A 206 18.00 -6.19 -15.59
C ASP A 206 18.29 -5.43 -16.90
N ALA A 207 19.36 -5.80 -17.62
CA ALA A 207 19.71 -5.22 -18.91
C ALA A 207 18.52 -5.26 -19.90
N GLU A 208 17.82 -6.39 -19.95
CA GLU A 208 16.69 -6.62 -20.87
C GLU A 208 15.53 -5.64 -20.61
N THR A 209 15.25 -5.28 -19.36
CA THR A 209 14.13 -4.35 -19.04
C THR A 209 14.44 -2.95 -19.55
N HIS A 210 15.72 -2.57 -19.53
CA HIS A 210 16.23 -1.31 -20.06
C HIS A 210 16.43 -1.31 -21.58
N GLY A 211 16.13 -2.44 -22.26
CA GLY A 211 16.38 -2.59 -23.69
C GLY A 211 17.86 -2.67 -24.05
N ILE A 212 18.72 -2.97 -23.09
CA ILE A 212 20.15 -3.18 -23.28
C ILE A 212 20.37 -4.62 -23.73
N GLY A 213 21.16 -4.82 -24.79
CA GLY A 213 21.35 -6.12 -25.43
C GLY A 213 22.61 -6.17 -26.28
N GLU A 214 22.75 -7.21 -27.11
CA GLU A 214 23.87 -7.38 -28.05
C GLU A 214 23.71 -6.47 -29.29
N HIS A 215 23.61 -5.17 -29.06
CA HIS A 215 23.51 -4.12 -30.08
C HIS A 215 24.15 -2.82 -29.58
N ASN A 216 24.22 -1.80 -30.43
CA ASN A 216 24.69 -0.46 -30.08
C ASN A 216 23.62 0.62 -30.23
N PHE A 217 22.34 0.24 -30.25
CA PHE A 217 21.24 1.19 -30.34
C PHE A 217 21.11 2.05 -29.07
N CYS A 218 20.72 3.31 -29.25
CA CYS A 218 20.53 4.27 -28.18
C CYS A 218 19.44 3.84 -27.19
N ARG A 219 19.68 4.08 -25.90
CA ARG A 219 18.73 3.76 -24.81
C ARG A 219 18.74 4.90 -23.79
N ASN A 220 17.79 4.88 -22.86
CA ASN A 220 17.77 5.83 -21.76
C ASN A 220 17.49 5.08 -20.44
N PRO A 221 18.41 4.21 -20.00
CA PRO A 221 18.15 3.29 -18.90
C PRO A 221 18.02 3.99 -17.53
N ASP A 222 18.57 5.20 -17.39
CA ASP A 222 18.55 6.05 -16.20
C ASP A 222 17.40 7.06 -16.18
N GLY A 223 16.63 7.17 -17.26
CA GLY A 223 15.56 8.18 -17.36
C GLY A 223 16.10 9.62 -17.46
N ASP A 224 17.27 9.81 -18.09
CA ASP A 224 17.78 11.14 -18.43
C ASP A 224 16.85 11.84 -19.45
N LYS A 225 17.14 13.07 -19.86
CA LYS A 225 16.28 13.90 -20.70
C LYS A 225 15.96 13.29 -22.08
N LYS A 226 16.84 12.44 -22.62
CA LYS A 226 16.64 11.77 -23.92
C LYS A 226 17.58 10.57 -24.10
N PRO A 227 17.33 9.70 -25.10
CA PRO A 227 18.20 8.56 -25.39
C PRO A 227 19.66 8.95 -25.63
N TRP A 228 20.55 8.13 -25.09
CA TRP A 228 21.99 8.28 -25.14
C TRP A 228 22.67 6.92 -25.40
N CYS A 229 23.96 6.97 -25.66
CA CYS A 229 24.81 5.78 -25.75
C CYS A 229 26.24 6.10 -25.32
N PHE A 230 27.03 5.07 -25.04
CA PHE A 230 28.46 5.23 -24.85
C PHE A 230 29.17 5.40 -26.18
N ILE A 231 30.22 6.21 -26.20
CA ILE A 231 31.17 6.32 -27.31
C ILE A 231 32.59 6.06 -26.80
N LYS A 232 33.41 5.52 -27.70
CA LYS A 232 34.82 5.26 -27.42
C LYS A 232 35.62 6.56 -27.60
N VAL A 233 36.25 7.04 -26.54
CA VAL A 233 37.16 8.21 -26.59
C VAL A 233 38.55 7.77 -27.05
N ASN A 234 39.05 6.67 -26.48
CA ASN A 234 40.30 6.03 -26.87
C ASN A 234 40.22 4.53 -26.53
N ASN A 235 41.34 3.80 -26.59
CA ASN A 235 41.36 2.35 -26.36
C ASN A 235 41.01 1.90 -24.94
N ALA A 236 40.96 2.80 -23.95
CA ALA A 236 40.68 2.45 -22.55
C ALA A 236 39.56 3.30 -21.92
N LYS A 237 39.10 4.36 -22.59
CA LYS A 237 38.16 5.33 -22.03
C LYS A 237 36.91 5.44 -22.89
N VAL A 238 35.77 5.43 -22.22
CA VAL A 238 34.46 5.73 -22.79
C VAL A 238 33.92 7.03 -22.19
N LYS A 239 32.93 7.61 -22.86
CA LYS A 239 32.03 8.62 -22.30
C LYS A 239 30.65 8.41 -22.92
N TRP A 240 29.60 8.87 -22.28
CA TRP A 240 28.28 8.86 -22.89
C TRP A 240 28.02 10.16 -23.65
N GLU A 241 27.21 10.06 -24.69
CA GLU A 241 26.70 11.19 -25.44
C GLU A 241 25.24 10.95 -25.82
N TYR A 242 24.51 12.04 -25.93
CA TYR A 242 23.14 12.03 -26.40
C TYR A 242 23.02 11.61 -27.86
N CYS A 243 22.00 10.80 -28.13
CA CYS A 243 21.72 10.30 -29.45
C CYS A 243 20.98 11.30 -30.34
N ASP A 244 21.18 11.14 -31.64
CA ASP A 244 20.47 11.86 -32.71
C ASP A 244 19.11 11.18 -32.99
N VAL A 245 18.30 11.08 -31.94
CA VAL A 245 16.91 10.59 -32.01
C VAL A 245 16.00 11.80 -31.91
N SER A 246 15.04 11.92 -32.83
CA SER A 246 14.03 12.98 -32.77
C SER A 246 12.95 12.65 -31.76
N ALA A 247 12.37 13.66 -31.10
CA ALA A 247 11.14 13.46 -30.35
C ALA A 247 9.99 13.23 -31.35
N CYS A 248 9.09 12.30 -31.04
CA CYS A 248 7.94 12.07 -31.91
C CYS A 248 7.08 13.33 -31.98
N SER A 249 6.73 13.73 -33.19
CA SER A 249 5.73 14.79 -33.38
C SER A 249 4.42 14.30 -32.77
N ALA A 250 3.77 15.10 -31.93
CA ALA A 250 2.38 14.82 -31.59
C ALA A 250 1.60 14.85 -32.92
N LEU A 251 1.22 13.67 -33.43
CA LEU A 251 0.36 13.53 -34.61
C LEU A 251 -0.89 14.38 -34.39
N GLY A 252 -0.92 15.56 -35.02
CA GLY A 252 -1.98 16.54 -34.75
C GLY A 252 -1.80 17.94 -35.31
N LYS A 253 -1.12 18.13 -36.45
CA LYS A 253 -1.35 19.30 -37.33
C LYS A 253 -1.19 18.88 -38.79
N SER A 254 -2.14 18.07 -39.28
CA SER A 254 -2.39 18.05 -40.72
C SER A 254 -3.08 19.37 -41.07
N MET A 255 -2.53 20.02 -42.08
CA MET A 255 -3.01 21.24 -42.69
C MET A 255 -4.50 21.15 -43.01
N ALA A 256 -5.29 22.07 -42.45
CA ALA A 256 -6.52 22.50 -43.11
C ALA A 256 -6.09 23.39 -44.28
N ILE A 257 -6.35 22.90 -45.49
CA ILE A 257 -6.35 23.71 -46.73
C ILE A 257 -7.58 24.63 -46.67
#